data_AF-A0A356B1N6-F1
#
_entry.id   AF-A0A356B1N6-F1
#
_cell.length_a   1.000
_cell.length_b   1.000
_cell.length_c   1.000
_cell.angle_alpha   90.00
_cell.angle_beta   90.00
_cell.angle_gamma   90.00
#
_symmetry.space_group_name_H-M   'P 1'
#
loop_
_entity.id
_entity.type
_entity.pdbx_description
1 polymer ?
#
loop_
_entity_poly.entity_id
_entity_poly.type
_entity_poly.pdbx_seq_one_letter_code
_entity_poly.pdbx_strand_id
1 'polypeptide(L)'
;MDYEEKIPNYQKVAFVHIVELLQTQNQFNIEGFIVFRLKEYIFFLRKLVEEAMDDFLSEKEHAEFMRMLAYFVDMQEPKVEIVHIVLDDDLSFCLYDQSGNRYHFHDHESVIENITLRDEAEDVLIGMLISLLPEKVVIHDDRKGKMAQLTDVLTELFGNRVEVCKKCPECPLMQMVPVTGTKIE
;
A
#
# COMPACT_ATOMS: atom_id res chain seq x y z
N MET A 1 -4.27 11.82 3.38
CA MET A 1 -3.53 12.95 3.97
C MET A 1 -4.48 13.83 4.76
N ASP A 2 -4.06 14.36 5.91
CA ASP A 2 -4.89 15.28 6.69
C ASP A 2 -4.72 16.70 6.15
N TYR A 3 -5.64 17.11 5.29
CA TYR A 3 -5.62 18.45 4.71
C TYR A 3 -5.98 19.53 5.74
N GLU A 4 -6.55 19.18 6.91
CA GLU A 4 -6.93 20.16 7.94
C GLU A 4 -5.70 20.85 8.55
N GLU A 5 -4.58 20.13 8.71
CA GLU A 5 -3.33 20.69 9.24
C GLU A 5 -2.66 21.67 8.26
N LYS A 6 -2.91 21.50 6.95
CA LYS A 6 -2.34 22.37 5.91
C LYS A 6 -3.10 23.68 5.78
N ILE A 7 -4.36 23.76 6.19
CA ILE A 7 -5.19 24.95 6.02
C ILE A 7 -4.73 26.05 6.99
N PRO A 8 -4.20 27.18 6.50
CA PRO A 8 -3.87 28.31 7.35
C PRO A 8 -5.11 28.75 8.13
N ASN A 9 -4.93 29.22 9.37
CA ASN A 9 -6.04 29.74 10.17
C ASN A 9 -6.55 31.06 9.60
N TYR A 10 -7.34 30.94 8.54
CA TYR A 10 -7.71 32.05 7.69
C TYR A 10 -8.81 32.90 8.32
N GLN A 11 -9.61 32.29 9.19
CA GLN A 11 -10.57 33.00 10.03
C GLN A 11 -9.87 34.03 10.91
N LYS A 12 -8.72 33.68 11.50
CA LYS A 12 -7.93 34.61 12.32
C LYS A 12 -7.35 35.75 11.48
N VAL A 13 -6.81 35.45 10.30
CA VAL A 13 -6.23 36.47 9.38
C VAL A 13 -7.33 37.41 8.86
N ALA A 14 -8.45 36.86 8.39
CA ALA A 14 -9.59 37.65 7.93
C ALA A 14 -10.17 38.52 9.05
N PHE A 15 -10.29 38.00 10.27
CA PHE A 15 -10.77 38.74 11.43
C PHE A 15 -9.90 39.96 11.73
N VAL A 16 -8.58 39.81 11.76
CA VAL A 16 -7.65 40.93 11.99
C VAL A 16 -7.85 42.01 10.93
N HIS A 17 -7.89 41.65 9.64
CA HIS A 17 -8.08 42.63 8.58
C HIS A 17 -9.46 43.29 8.58
N ILE A 18 -10.52 42.57 8.96
CA ILE A 18 -11.86 43.14 9.10
C ILE A 18 -11.88 44.17 10.23
N VAL A 19 -11.30 43.85 11.39
CA VAL A 19 -11.22 44.77 12.53
C VAL A 19 -10.44 46.04 12.16
N GLU A 20 -9.31 45.92 11.48
CA GLU A 20 -8.53 47.06 10.99
C GLU A 20 -9.33 47.98 10.05
N LEU A 21 -10.10 47.39 9.13
CA LEU A 21 -10.91 48.14 8.17
C LEU A 21 -12.08 48.85 8.85
N LEU A 22 -12.74 48.20 9.81
CA LEU A 22 -13.86 48.79 10.56
C LEU A 22 -13.42 49.90 11.52
N GLN A 23 -12.16 49.88 11.99
CA GLN A 23 -11.60 50.97 12.81
C GLN A 23 -11.24 52.21 11.99
N THR A 24 -10.97 52.05 10.69
CA THR A 24 -10.48 53.12 9.82
C THR A 24 -11.53 53.65 8.86
N GLN A 25 -12.61 52.91 8.61
CA GLN A 25 -13.66 53.26 7.65
C GLN A 25 -15.07 52.99 8.19
N ASN A 26 -16.00 53.90 7.91
CA ASN A 26 -17.42 53.77 8.29
C ASN A 26 -18.26 52.90 7.34
N GLN A 27 -17.68 52.43 6.24
CA GLN A 27 -18.33 51.56 5.26
C GLN A 27 -17.39 50.40 4.91
N PHE A 28 -17.95 49.19 4.85
CA PHE A 28 -17.20 47.97 4.56
C PHE A 28 -17.67 47.36 3.24
N ASN A 29 -16.80 47.36 2.23
CA ASN A 29 -17.05 46.67 0.96
C ASN A 29 -16.59 45.21 1.05
N ILE A 30 -17.55 44.32 1.28
CA ILE A 30 -17.33 42.87 1.43
C ILE A 30 -16.75 42.28 0.15
N GLU A 31 -17.27 42.66 -1.02
CA GLU A 31 -16.82 42.11 -2.31
C GLU A 31 -15.36 42.47 -2.58
N GLY A 32 -14.99 43.74 -2.38
CA GLY A 32 -13.60 44.18 -2.50
C GLY A 32 -12.68 43.48 -1.49
N PHE A 33 -13.15 43.26 -0.27
CA PHE A 33 -12.39 42.51 0.74
C PHE A 33 -12.11 41.07 0.26
N ILE A 34 -13.12 40.36 -0.23
CA ILE A 34 -12.98 38.99 -0.73
C ILE A 34 -12.02 38.94 -1.93
N VAL A 35 -12.23 39.81 -2.92
CA VAL A 35 -11.45 39.79 -4.18
C VAL A 35 -9.99 40.18 -3.97
N PHE A 36 -9.72 41.19 -3.13
CA PHE A 36 -8.38 41.75 -2.97
C PHE A 36 -7.65 41.24 -1.74
N ARG A 37 -8.30 41.26 -0.57
CA ARG A 37 -7.68 40.85 0.70
C ARG A 37 -7.73 39.34 0.91
N LEU A 38 -8.66 38.62 0.25
CA LEU A 38 -8.73 37.16 0.33
C LEU A 38 -8.16 36.38 -0.85
N LYS A 39 -7.44 37.07 -1.73
CA LYS A 39 -6.86 36.47 -2.93
C LYS A 39 -5.88 35.34 -2.64
N GLU A 40 -5.03 35.49 -1.63
CA GLU A 40 -4.04 34.47 -1.24
C GLU A 40 -4.70 33.20 -0.71
N TYR A 41 -5.81 33.34 0.03
CA TYR A 41 -6.57 32.19 0.50
C TYR A 41 -7.30 31.46 -0.61
N ILE A 42 -7.94 32.19 -1.52
CA ILE A 42 -8.57 31.59 -2.69
C ILE A 42 -7.52 30.85 -3.53
N PHE A 43 -6.32 31.42 -3.69
CA PHE A 43 -5.20 30.75 -4.35
C PHE A 43 -4.78 29.48 -3.62
N PHE A 44 -4.63 29.54 -2.30
CA PHE A 44 -4.28 28.40 -1.47
C PHE A 44 -5.33 27.26 -1.57
N LEU A 45 -6.61 27.59 -1.50
CA LEU A 45 -7.70 26.61 -1.67
C LEU A 45 -7.63 25.93 -3.05
N ARG A 46 -7.35 26.69 -4.11
CA ARG A 46 -7.16 26.10 -5.45
C ARG A 46 -5.99 25.13 -5.47
N LYS A 47 -4.88 25.47 -4.81
CA LYS A 47 -3.71 24.60 -4.73
C LYS A 47 -3.99 23.31 -3.97
N LEU A 48 -4.75 23.39 -2.86
CA LEU A 48 -5.19 22.19 -2.16
C LEU A 48 -6.09 21.30 -3.01
N VAL A 49 -7.02 21.90 -3.78
CA VAL A 49 -7.89 21.14 -4.68
C VAL A 49 -7.09 20.49 -5.81
N GLU A 50 -6.11 21.20 -6.38
CA GLU A 50 -5.19 20.64 -7.38
C GLU A 50 -4.41 19.45 -6.81
N GLU A 51 -3.80 19.59 -5.63
CA GLU A 51 -3.08 18.50 -4.95
C GLU A 51 -3.99 17.28 -4.67
N ALA A 52 -5.19 17.52 -4.12
CA ALA A 52 -6.14 16.45 -3.85
C ALA A 52 -6.63 15.76 -5.13
N MET A 53 -6.73 16.48 -6.25
CA MET A 53 -7.08 15.92 -7.54
C MET A 53 -5.95 15.04 -8.09
N ASP A 54 -4.70 15.48 -7.96
CA ASP A 54 -3.53 14.69 -8.37
C ASP A 54 -3.43 13.39 -7.54
N ASP A 55 -3.61 13.47 -6.22
CA ASP A 55 -3.65 12.31 -5.32
C ASP A 55 -4.76 11.33 -5.74
N PHE A 56 -5.98 11.84 -5.97
CA PHE A 56 -7.12 11.05 -6.41
C PHE A 56 -6.89 10.37 -7.76
N LEU A 57 -6.28 11.08 -8.73
CA LEU A 57 -5.96 10.51 -10.03
C LEU A 57 -4.93 9.39 -9.91
N SER A 58 -3.88 9.58 -9.11
CA SER A 58 -2.86 8.56 -8.87
C SER A 58 -3.44 7.30 -8.22
N GLU A 59 -4.28 7.47 -7.19
CA GLU A 59 -4.96 6.34 -6.53
C GLU A 59 -5.92 5.60 -7.48
N LYS A 60 -6.63 6.36 -8.33
CA LYS A 60 -7.49 5.78 -9.36
C LYS A 60 -6.70 4.98 -10.40
N GLU A 61 -5.58 5.52 -10.90
CA GLU A 61 -4.70 4.83 -11.85
C GLU A 61 -4.15 3.53 -11.26
N HIS A 62 -3.74 3.56 -9.99
CA HIS A 62 -3.31 2.37 -9.26
C HIS A 62 -4.42 1.31 -9.19
N ALA A 63 -5.64 1.70 -8.80
CA ALA A 63 -6.78 0.78 -8.73
C ALA A 63 -7.19 0.22 -10.11
N GLU A 64 -7.08 1.01 -11.17
CA GLU A 64 -7.33 0.55 -12.55
C GLU A 64 -6.28 -0.47 -13.01
N PHE A 65 -5.01 -0.26 -12.66
CA PHE A 65 -3.94 -1.21 -12.91
C PHE A 65 -4.17 -2.55 -12.19
N MET A 66 -4.49 -2.51 -10.89
CA MET A 66 -4.77 -3.70 -10.09
C MET A 66 -5.93 -4.52 -10.65
N ARG A 67 -7.02 -3.86 -11.05
CA ARG A 67 -8.17 -4.52 -11.71
C ARG A 67 -7.79 -5.18 -13.02
N MET A 68 -6.91 -4.55 -13.81
CA MET A 68 -6.43 -5.12 -15.06
C MET A 68 -5.64 -6.41 -14.81
N LEU A 69 -4.75 -6.40 -13.82
CA LEU A 69 -3.99 -7.59 -13.42
C LEU A 69 -4.91 -8.70 -12.90
N ALA A 70 -5.85 -8.38 -12.01
CA ALA A 70 -6.82 -9.34 -11.50
C ALA A 70 -7.62 -9.99 -12.64
N TYR A 71 -8.10 -9.18 -13.58
CA TYR A 71 -8.80 -9.66 -14.78
C TYR A 71 -7.91 -10.59 -15.63
N PHE A 72 -6.63 -10.24 -15.79
CA PHE A 72 -5.68 -11.10 -16.51
C PHE A 72 -5.49 -12.46 -15.81
N VAL A 73 -5.30 -12.46 -14.49
CA VAL A 73 -5.16 -13.68 -13.67
C VAL A 73 -6.40 -14.57 -13.77
N ASP A 74 -7.60 -13.98 -13.75
CA ASP A 74 -8.86 -14.71 -13.82
C ASP A 74 -9.14 -15.34 -15.19
N MET A 75 -8.61 -14.77 -16.26
CA MET A 75 -8.74 -15.34 -17.61
C MET A 75 -7.84 -16.56 -17.85
N GLN A 76 -6.79 -16.74 -17.05
CA GLN A 76 -5.82 -17.82 -17.26
C GLN A 76 -6.20 -19.07 -16.46
N GLU A 77 -5.98 -20.24 -17.05
CA GLU A 77 -6.06 -21.50 -16.32
C GLU A 77 -4.94 -21.58 -15.28
N PRO A 78 -5.24 -22.00 -14.03
CA PRO A 78 -4.21 -22.20 -13.02
C PRO A 78 -3.14 -23.20 -13.49
N LYS A 79 -1.86 -22.90 -13.24
CA LYS A 79 -0.76 -23.81 -13.60
C LYS A 79 -0.29 -24.67 -12.43
N VAL A 80 -0.58 -24.25 -11.19
CA VAL A 80 -0.23 -24.97 -9.97
C VAL A 80 -1.41 -24.97 -9.00
N GLU A 81 -1.59 -26.05 -8.24
CA GLU A 81 -2.73 -26.17 -7.32
C GLU A 81 -2.63 -25.20 -6.15
N ILE A 82 -1.52 -25.23 -5.40
CA ILE A 82 -1.37 -24.47 -4.16
C ILE A 82 0.03 -23.87 -4.08
N VAL A 83 0.09 -22.60 -3.71
CA VAL A 83 1.32 -21.91 -3.30
C VAL A 83 1.16 -21.42 -1.87
N HIS A 84 2.07 -21.82 -0.99
CA HIS A 84 2.18 -21.33 0.37
C HIS A 84 3.19 -20.19 0.44
N ILE A 85 2.82 -19.08 1.09
CA ILE A 85 3.68 -17.92 1.32
C ILE A 85 4.04 -17.88 2.81
N VAL A 86 5.33 -17.85 3.11
CA VAL A 86 5.86 -17.75 4.48
C VAL A 86 6.82 -16.57 4.57
N LEU A 87 6.71 -15.76 5.61
CA LEU A 87 7.66 -14.68 5.90
C LEU A 87 8.78 -15.19 6.82
N ASP A 88 10.01 -15.09 6.35
CA ASP A 88 11.23 -15.45 7.09
C ASP A 88 11.61 -14.37 8.14
N ASP A 89 12.55 -14.69 9.03
CA ASP A 89 13.14 -13.80 10.02
C ASP A 89 13.80 -12.56 9.40
N ASP A 90 14.43 -12.73 8.25
CA ASP A 90 15.09 -11.66 7.49
C ASP A 90 14.12 -10.82 6.65
N LEU A 91 12.80 -10.95 6.89
CA LEU A 91 11.72 -10.31 6.12
C LEU A 91 11.68 -10.74 4.64
N SER A 92 12.33 -11.84 4.29
CA SER A 92 12.25 -12.44 2.95
C SER A 92 11.03 -13.35 2.83
N PHE A 93 10.50 -13.47 1.61
CA PHE A 93 9.37 -14.36 1.32
C PHE A 93 9.86 -15.73 0.83
N CYS A 94 9.31 -16.78 1.42
CA CYS A 94 9.53 -18.16 1.01
C CYS A 94 8.23 -18.73 0.41
N LEU A 95 8.34 -19.28 -0.80
CA LEU A 95 7.24 -19.94 -1.50
C LEU A 95 7.40 -21.46 -1.45
N TYR A 96 6.32 -22.16 -1.12
CA TYR A 96 6.29 -23.63 -1.13
C TYR A 96 5.11 -24.17 -1.94
N ASP A 97 5.30 -25.31 -2.58
CA ASP A 97 4.23 -26.05 -3.24
C ASP A 97 3.37 -26.84 -2.24
N GLN A 98 2.32 -27.50 -2.73
CA GLN A 98 1.43 -28.37 -1.93
C GLN A 98 2.15 -29.50 -1.19
N SER A 99 3.29 -29.96 -1.69
CA SER A 99 4.10 -31.03 -1.08
C SER A 99 5.08 -30.48 -0.04
N GLY A 100 5.14 -29.16 0.14
CA GLY A 100 6.09 -28.49 1.03
C GLY A 100 7.49 -28.35 0.44
N ASN A 101 7.66 -28.55 -0.86
CA ASN A 101 8.93 -28.25 -1.52
C ASN A 101 9.01 -26.75 -1.79
N ARG A 102 10.18 -26.17 -1.52
CA ARG A 102 10.43 -24.76 -1.79
C ARG A 102 10.51 -24.54 -3.30
N TYR A 103 9.88 -23.48 -3.79
CA TYR A 103 10.13 -23.02 -5.16
C TYR A 103 11.54 -22.41 -5.23
N HIS A 104 12.44 -23.10 -5.91
CA HIS A 104 13.78 -22.60 -6.23
C HIS A 104 13.73 -21.86 -7.56
N PHE A 105 13.59 -20.54 -7.49
CA PHE A 105 13.73 -19.71 -8.68
C PHE A 105 15.22 -19.43 -8.88
N HIS A 106 15.87 -20.27 -9.68
CA HIS A 106 17.32 -20.25 -9.91
C HIS A 106 17.87 -18.88 -10.36
N ASP A 107 17.03 -18.00 -10.91
CA ASP A 107 17.38 -16.62 -11.31
C ASP A 107 16.96 -15.53 -10.31
N HIS A 108 16.14 -15.86 -9.30
CA HIS A 108 15.62 -14.89 -8.32
C HIS A 108 16.13 -15.11 -6.89
N GLU A 109 16.77 -16.24 -6.58
CA GLU A 109 17.42 -16.45 -5.26
C GLU A 109 18.46 -15.35 -4.97
N SER A 110 19.26 -14.96 -5.97
CA SER A 110 20.19 -13.83 -5.86
C SER A 110 19.51 -12.47 -5.86
N VAL A 111 18.29 -12.34 -6.38
CA VAL A 111 17.53 -11.09 -6.43
C VAL A 111 16.82 -10.86 -5.09
N ILE A 112 16.22 -11.91 -4.50
CA ILE A 112 15.53 -11.86 -3.21
C ILE A 112 16.54 -11.72 -2.05
N GLU A 113 17.74 -12.32 -2.14
CA GLU A 113 18.81 -12.12 -1.15
C GLU A 113 19.41 -10.70 -1.17
N ASN A 114 19.28 -9.95 -2.27
CA ASN A 114 19.86 -8.60 -2.43
C ASN A 114 18.85 -7.45 -2.35
N ILE A 115 17.55 -7.74 -2.31
CA ILE A 115 16.49 -6.72 -2.17
C ILE A 115 16.21 -6.51 -0.68
N THR A 116 16.96 -5.58 -0.08
CA THR A 116 16.71 -5.12 1.30
C THR A 116 15.87 -3.84 1.31
N LEU A 117 14.71 -3.88 0.67
CA LEU A 117 13.59 -2.96 0.90
C LEU A 117 12.30 -3.78 0.77
N ARG A 118 11.47 -3.76 1.81
CA ARG A 118 10.27 -4.59 1.93
C ARG A 118 9.33 -4.48 0.72
N ASP A 119 9.16 -3.27 0.20
CA ASP A 119 8.23 -2.97 -0.89
C ASP A 119 8.68 -3.65 -2.21
N GLU A 120 9.97 -3.63 -2.50
CA GLU A 120 10.54 -4.29 -3.69
C GLU A 120 10.40 -5.83 -3.61
N ALA A 121 10.44 -6.40 -2.40
CA ALA A 121 10.23 -7.84 -2.20
C ALA A 121 8.76 -8.25 -2.41
N GLU A 122 7.81 -7.39 -2.04
CA GLU A 122 6.36 -7.62 -2.26
C GLU A 122 6.03 -7.60 -3.76
N ASP A 123 6.60 -6.68 -4.53
CA ASP A 123 6.43 -6.62 -5.99
C ASP A 123 6.97 -7.86 -6.71
N VAL A 124 8.16 -8.33 -6.32
CA VAL A 124 8.76 -9.56 -6.87
C VAL A 124 7.89 -10.77 -6.58
N LEU A 125 7.41 -10.89 -5.34
CA LEU A 125 6.50 -11.97 -4.93
C LEU A 125 5.21 -11.96 -5.76
N ILE A 126 4.59 -10.79 -5.97
CA ILE A 126 3.39 -10.65 -6.79
C ILE A 126 3.68 -11.10 -8.22
N GLY A 127 4.79 -10.66 -8.82
CA GLY A 127 5.21 -11.09 -10.16
C GLY A 127 5.42 -12.60 -10.27
N MET A 128 5.98 -13.24 -9.24
CA MET A 128 6.15 -14.70 -9.18
C MET A 128 4.79 -15.42 -9.13
N LEU A 129 3.86 -14.94 -8.30
CA LEU A 129 2.51 -15.53 -8.20
C LEU A 129 1.74 -15.37 -9.51
N ILE A 130 1.83 -14.21 -10.17
CA ILE A 130 1.23 -13.99 -11.50
C ILE A 130 1.86 -14.94 -12.53
N SER A 131 3.14 -15.24 -12.43
CA SER A 131 3.82 -16.17 -13.35
C SER A 131 3.40 -17.63 -13.11
N LEU A 132 3.28 -18.01 -11.84
CA LEU A 132 2.86 -19.34 -11.38
C LEU A 132 1.37 -19.61 -11.58
N LEU A 133 0.51 -18.58 -11.57
CA LEU A 133 -0.96 -18.71 -11.63
C LEU A 133 -1.50 -19.83 -10.72
N PRO A 134 -1.39 -19.68 -9.40
CA PRO A 134 -1.93 -20.66 -8.46
C PRO A 134 -3.46 -20.70 -8.48
N GLU A 135 -4.02 -21.90 -8.29
CA GLU A 135 -5.44 -22.09 -7.99
C GLU A 135 -5.75 -21.63 -6.56
N LYS A 136 -4.78 -21.78 -5.64
CA LYS A 136 -4.88 -21.34 -4.25
C LYS A 136 -3.58 -20.75 -3.72
N VAL A 137 -3.68 -19.62 -3.03
CA VAL A 137 -2.59 -18.96 -2.31
C VAL A 137 -2.88 -19.05 -0.81
N VAL A 138 -1.97 -19.63 -0.04
CA VAL A 138 -2.10 -19.74 1.42
C VAL A 138 -1.04 -18.90 2.10
N ILE A 139 -1.46 -17.86 2.80
CA ILE A 139 -0.57 -16.95 3.52
C ILE A 139 -0.39 -17.46 4.95
N HIS A 140 0.86 -17.63 5.36
CA HIS A 140 1.21 -18.01 6.73
C HIS A 140 1.78 -16.79 7.48
N ASP A 141 0.96 -16.18 8.34
CA ASP A 141 1.37 -15.05 9.20
C ASP A 141 1.26 -15.43 10.68
N ASP A 142 2.40 -15.58 11.35
CA ASP A 142 2.50 -15.80 12.80
C ASP A 142 2.87 -14.52 13.58
N ARG A 143 3.10 -13.39 12.89
CA ARG A 143 3.76 -12.20 13.45
C ARG A 143 2.82 -11.01 13.61
N LYS A 144 1.60 -11.24 14.10
CA LYS A 144 0.63 -10.18 14.49
C LYS A 144 0.31 -9.19 13.35
N GLY A 145 0.03 -9.70 12.15
CA GLY A 145 -0.50 -8.87 11.05
C GLY A 145 0.57 -8.11 10.26
N LYS A 146 1.83 -8.57 10.30
CA LYS A 146 2.88 -8.02 9.43
C LYS A 146 2.51 -8.16 7.96
N MET A 147 1.75 -9.19 7.59
CA MET A 147 1.37 -9.46 6.20
C MET A 147 0.00 -8.90 5.81
N ALA A 148 -0.62 -8.04 6.65
CA ALA A 148 -1.98 -7.55 6.39
C ALA A 148 -2.09 -6.80 5.05
N GLN A 149 -1.20 -5.84 4.78
CA GLN A 149 -1.20 -5.06 3.54
C GLN A 149 -1.01 -5.96 2.30
N LEU A 150 -0.01 -6.85 2.31
CA LEU A 150 0.19 -7.82 1.23
C LEU A 150 -1.01 -8.76 1.08
N THR A 151 -1.65 -9.16 2.17
CA THR A 151 -2.86 -10.00 2.12
C THR A 151 -3.98 -9.27 1.39
N ASP A 152 -4.18 -7.98 1.66
CA ASP A 152 -5.19 -7.16 0.97
C ASP A 152 -4.89 -7.06 -0.53
N VAL A 153 -3.62 -6.76 -0.89
CA VAL A 153 -3.17 -6.68 -2.29
C VAL A 153 -3.35 -8.01 -3.02
N LEU A 154 -2.93 -9.13 -2.41
CA LEU A 154 -3.10 -10.45 -3.01
C LEU A 154 -4.58 -10.84 -3.12
N THR A 155 -5.40 -10.45 -2.14
CA THR A 155 -6.86 -10.68 -2.20
C THR A 155 -7.52 -9.87 -3.31
N GLU A 156 -7.05 -8.65 -3.56
CA GLU A 156 -7.52 -7.85 -4.71
C GLU A 156 -7.13 -8.50 -6.05
N LEU A 157 -5.93 -9.09 -6.15
CA LEU A 157 -5.43 -9.71 -7.39
C LEU A 157 -5.96 -11.12 -7.66
N PHE A 158 -5.99 -11.97 -6.65
CA PHE A 158 -6.31 -13.40 -6.78
C PHE A 158 -7.69 -13.75 -6.20
N GLY A 159 -8.40 -12.77 -5.65
CA GLY A 159 -9.79 -12.92 -5.20
C GLY A 159 -9.97 -14.02 -4.16
N ASN A 160 -10.91 -14.92 -4.44
CA ASN A 160 -11.26 -16.04 -3.57
C ASN A 160 -10.19 -17.15 -3.48
N ARG A 161 -9.10 -17.04 -4.24
CA ARG A 161 -7.98 -18.00 -4.19
C ARG A 161 -7.07 -17.78 -2.99
N VAL A 162 -7.18 -16.64 -2.30
CA VAL A 162 -6.33 -16.29 -1.15
C VAL A 162 -6.96 -16.75 0.16
N GLU A 163 -6.18 -17.46 0.97
CA GLU A 163 -6.57 -17.85 2.34
C GLU A 163 -5.44 -17.59 3.33
N VAL A 164 -5.79 -17.06 4.51
CA VAL A 164 -4.86 -16.97 5.63
C VAL A 164 -4.91 -18.25 6.45
N CYS A 165 -3.74 -18.86 6.70
CA CYS A 165 -3.61 -20.06 7.49
C CYS A 165 -4.04 -19.81 8.94
N LYS A 166 -5.02 -20.61 9.42
CA LYS A 166 -5.58 -20.49 10.78
C LYS A 166 -4.77 -21.23 11.85
N LYS A 167 -3.74 -21.97 11.45
CA LYS A 167 -2.94 -22.86 12.31
C LYS A 167 -1.45 -22.52 12.25
N CYS A 168 -1.08 -21.30 11.86
CA CYS A 168 0.33 -20.87 11.76
C CYS A 168 1.20 -21.22 12.97
N PRO A 169 0.76 -21.02 14.24
CA PRO A 169 1.59 -21.31 15.41
C PRO A 169 2.02 -22.78 15.52
N GLU A 170 1.29 -23.70 14.88
CA GLU A 170 1.55 -25.15 14.90
C GLU A 170 1.84 -25.70 13.49
N CYS A 171 2.06 -24.80 12.51
CA CYS A 171 2.17 -25.21 11.12
C CYS A 171 3.57 -25.82 10.84
N PRO A 172 3.64 -27.03 10.25
CA PRO A 172 4.93 -27.64 9.89
C PRO A 172 5.77 -26.78 8.93
N LEU A 173 5.14 -25.99 8.05
CA LEU A 173 5.84 -25.08 7.13
C LEU A 173 6.54 -23.92 7.85
N MET A 174 6.05 -23.52 9.02
CA MET A 174 6.73 -22.52 9.86
C MET A 174 7.98 -23.08 10.54
N GLN A 175 8.11 -24.41 10.65
CA GLN A 175 9.27 -25.11 11.23
C GLN A 175 10.35 -25.43 10.19
N MET A 176 10.05 -25.24 8.90
CA MET A 176 10.96 -25.47 7.77
C MET A 176 11.74 -24.21 7.36
N VAL A 177 11.49 -23.09 8.03
CA VAL A 177 12.27 -21.85 7.89
C VAL A 177 13.60 -22.06 8.62
N PRO A 178 14.76 -21.99 7.94
CA PRO A 178 16.05 -22.17 8.59
C PRO A 178 16.27 -21.00 9.55
N VAL A 179 16.32 -21.28 10.85
CA VAL A 179 16.78 -20.32 11.85
C VAL A 179 18.27 -20.07 11.59
N THR A 180 18.61 -19.03 10.84
CA THR A 180 19.97 -18.51 10.70
C THR A 180 20.37 -17.83 12.01
N GLY A 181 20.63 -18.66 13.01
CA GLY A 181 20.86 -18.21 14.37
C GLY A 181 21.48 -19.27 15.26
N THR A 182 22.60 -19.88 14.85
CA THR A 182 23.58 -20.37 15.83
C THR A 182 24.88 -19.63 15.61
N LYS A 183 25.11 -18.58 16.43
CA LYS A 183 26.46 -18.11 16.70
C LYS A 183 27.23 -19.31 17.23
N ILE A 184 28.18 -19.79 16.43
CA ILE A 184 29.20 -20.73 16.90
C ILE A 184 30.18 -19.87 17.70
N GLU A 185 30.29 -20.20 18.99
CA GLU A 185 31.34 -19.71 19.91
C GLU A 185 32.74 -20.09 19.43
#